data_AF-A0A3D3IB87-F1
#
_entry.id   AF-A0A3D3IB87-F1
#
_cell.length_a   1.000
_cell.length_b   1.000
_cell.length_c   1.000
_cell.angle_alpha   90.00
_cell.angle_beta   90.00
_cell.angle_gamma   90.00
#
_symmetry.space_group_name_H-M   'P 1'
#
loop_
_entity.id
_entity.type
_entity.pdbx_description
1 polymer ?
#
loop_
_entity_poly.entity_id
_entity_poly.type
_entity_poly.pdbx_seq_one_letter_code
_entity_poly.pdbx_strand_id
1 'polypeptide(L)'
;DALPISSSTELDICDQNQVRLYLEQNDIGYIIHAAALARLTGCENAPAEAIRKNIIGTSNLVSSVLSRECRSGKSIRFLQISSDGVYEGTEGGYTEDGPTIPKTNYGWSKLGAECAVRLLDNYCIIRTRFFDKKNIPFETSASDIYTSKISLDELVLHVYQILLSDYIGVLNVGGNKISDFDCHKNYKLSIKECLRLDIVKEVPFEVPKDISMDTSKFIQLLDTLNAKH
;
A
#
# COMPACT_ATOMS: atom_id res chain seq x y z
N ASP A 1 -9.90 -23.17 -6.76
CA ASP A 1 -10.28 -22.36 -7.93
C ASP A 1 -9.53 -21.04 -7.93
N ALA A 2 -8.99 -20.63 -9.07
CA ALA A 2 -8.26 -19.37 -9.18
C ALA A 2 -9.23 -18.21 -8.91
N LEU A 3 -8.90 -17.35 -7.94
CA LEU A 3 -9.67 -16.13 -7.68
C LEU A 3 -9.62 -15.25 -8.94
N PRO A 4 -10.74 -14.67 -9.40
CA PRO A 4 -10.74 -13.80 -10.56
C PRO A 4 -9.83 -12.60 -10.28
N ILE A 5 -8.79 -12.42 -11.11
CA ILE A 5 -7.93 -11.23 -11.11
C ILE A 5 -8.43 -10.35 -12.23
N SER A 6 -8.96 -9.17 -11.90
CA SER A 6 -9.37 -8.21 -12.93
C SER A 6 -8.29 -7.17 -13.19
N SER A 7 -7.85 -7.14 -14.44
CA SER A 7 -6.97 -6.11 -14.98
C SER A 7 -7.74 -4.80 -15.22
N SER A 8 -7.04 -3.68 -15.42
CA SER A 8 -7.70 -2.41 -15.77
C SER A 8 -8.45 -2.46 -17.10
N THR A 9 -8.16 -3.45 -17.95
CA THR A 9 -8.89 -3.71 -19.19
C THR A 9 -10.20 -4.47 -18.96
N GLU A 10 -10.33 -5.18 -17.84
CA GLU A 10 -11.55 -5.90 -17.45
C GLU A 10 -12.43 -5.06 -16.52
N LEU A 11 -11.81 -4.26 -15.64
CA LEU A 11 -12.50 -3.36 -14.71
C LEU A 11 -11.69 -2.07 -14.52
N ASP A 12 -12.17 -0.96 -15.09
CA ASP A 12 -11.72 0.38 -14.74
C ASP A 12 -12.46 0.86 -13.49
N ILE A 13 -11.76 0.90 -12.37
CA ILE A 13 -12.32 1.37 -11.10
C ILE A 13 -12.74 2.85 -11.14
N CYS A 14 -12.26 3.61 -12.13
CA CYS A 14 -12.69 5.00 -12.34
C CYS A 14 -14.09 5.09 -12.98
N ASP A 15 -14.58 4.01 -13.61
CA ASP A 15 -15.95 3.92 -14.10
C ASP A 15 -16.87 3.32 -13.04
N GLN A 16 -17.63 4.19 -12.37
CA GLN A 16 -18.54 3.80 -11.31
C GLN A 16 -19.60 2.78 -11.77
N ASN A 17 -20.09 2.89 -13.01
CA ASN A 17 -21.11 1.96 -13.52
C ASN A 17 -20.50 0.58 -13.76
N GLN A 18 -19.28 0.52 -14.31
CA GLN A 18 -18.59 -0.74 -14.52
C GLN A 18 -18.33 -1.46 -13.20
N VAL A 19 -17.84 -0.73 -12.18
CA VAL A 19 -17.64 -1.27 -10.83
C VAL A 19 -18.92 -1.82 -10.22
N ARG A 20 -20.01 -1.04 -10.28
CA ARG A 20 -21.30 -1.48 -9.75
C ARG A 20 -21.77 -2.76 -10.42
N LEU A 21 -21.78 -2.79 -11.76
CA LEU A 21 -22.24 -3.95 -12.54
C LEU A 21 -21.36 -5.18 -12.25
N TYR A 22 -20.05 -5.00 -12.15
CA TYR A 22 -19.13 -6.09 -11.84
C TYR A 22 -19.42 -6.72 -10.47
N LEU A 23 -19.61 -5.90 -9.42
CA LEU A 23 -19.94 -6.42 -8.08
C LEU A 23 -21.37 -6.99 -7.96
N GLU A 24 -22.28 -6.59 -8.84
CA GLU A 24 -23.64 -7.15 -8.92
C GLU A 24 -23.68 -8.51 -9.62
N GLN A 25 -22.86 -8.69 -10.65
CA GLN A 25 -22.84 -9.91 -11.47
C GLN A 25 -22.00 -11.03 -10.89
N ASN A 26 -21.11 -10.72 -9.94
CA ASN A 26 -20.18 -11.68 -9.34
C ASN A 26 -20.41 -11.80 -7.83
N ASP A 27 -20.39 -13.03 -7.29
CA ASP A 27 -20.46 -13.25 -5.84
C ASP A 27 -19.07 -13.02 -5.21
N ILE A 28 -18.72 -11.75 -5.03
CA ILE A 28 -17.43 -11.34 -4.44
C ILE A 28 -17.49 -11.41 -2.92
N GLY A 29 -16.69 -12.29 -2.31
CA GLY A 29 -16.50 -12.34 -0.85
C GLY A 29 -15.31 -11.51 -0.34
N TYR A 30 -14.33 -11.25 -1.22
CA TYR A 30 -13.06 -10.63 -0.87
C TYR A 30 -12.60 -9.69 -1.99
N ILE A 31 -12.04 -8.53 -1.62
CA ILE A 31 -11.40 -7.59 -2.55
C ILE A 31 -9.99 -7.30 -2.01
N ILE A 32 -8.98 -7.49 -2.85
CA ILE A 32 -7.61 -7.00 -2.60
C ILE A 32 -7.37 -5.85 -3.58
N HIS A 33 -7.47 -4.62 -3.11
CA HIS A 33 -7.31 -3.41 -3.92
C HIS A 33 -5.85 -2.94 -3.92
N ALA A 34 -5.13 -3.38 -4.95
CA ALA A 34 -3.73 -3.01 -5.23
C ALA A 34 -3.57 -1.99 -6.37
N ALA A 35 -4.65 -1.61 -7.05
CA ALA A 35 -4.57 -0.69 -8.19
C ALA A 35 -4.28 0.74 -7.72
N ALA A 36 -3.24 1.36 -8.28
CA ALA A 36 -2.88 2.74 -8.02
C ALA A 36 -2.00 3.31 -9.15
N LEU A 37 -2.06 4.63 -9.35
CA LEU A 37 -0.92 5.37 -9.88
C LEU A 37 0.15 5.40 -8.80
N ALA A 38 1.11 4.46 -8.90
CA ALA A 38 2.08 4.19 -7.84
C ALA A 38 3.42 4.93 -8.01
N ARG A 39 3.71 5.46 -9.21
CA ARG A 39 4.97 6.17 -9.46
C ARG A 39 4.89 7.59 -8.91
N LEU A 40 5.75 7.91 -7.94
CA LEU A 40 5.88 9.26 -7.34
C LEU A 40 5.94 10.36 -8.41
N THR A 41 6.90 10.27 -9.33
CA THR A 41 7.03 11.22 -10.46
C THR A 41 5.74 11.37 -11.27
N GLY A 42 5.00 10.28 -11.48
CA GLY A 42 3.72 10.30 -12.18
C GLY A 42 2.65 11.08 -11.43
N CYS A 43 2.57 10.91 -10.11
CA CYS A 43 1.62 11.65 -9.27
C CYS A 43 1.98 13.14 -9.17
N GLU A 44 3.27 13.47 -9.08
CA GLU A 44 3.72 14.87 -9.04
C GLU A 44 3.45 15.60 -10.36
N ASN A 45 3.70 14.95 -11.49
CA ASN A 45 3.49 15.55 -12.80
C ASN A 45 2.01 15.61 -13.22
N ALA A 46 1.18 14.69 -12.69
CA ALA A 46 -0.24 14.59 -13.05
C ALA A 46 -1.13 14.38 -11.80
N PRO A 47 -1.23 15.36 -10.89
CA PRO A 47 -1.98 15.24 -9.65
C PRO A 47 -3.48 14.96 -9.88
N ALA A 48 -4.06 15.49 -10.97
CA ALA A 48 -5.43 15.19 -11.36
C ALA A 48 -5.64 13.69 -11.65
N GLU A 49 -4.66 13.03 -12.29
CA GLU A 49 -4.72 11.58 -12.54
C GLU A 49 -4.50 10.77 -11.25
N ALA A 50 -3.68 11.27 -10.32
CA ALA A 50 -3.54 10.66 -9.00
C ALA A 50 -4.86 10.72 -8.22
N ILE A 51 -5.56 11.86 -8.24
CA ILE A 51 -6.91 11.99 -7.65
C ILE A 51 -7.87 11.01 -8.33
N ARG A 52 -7.93 11.00 -9.67
CA ARG A 52 -8.85 10.15 -10.42
C ARG A 52 -8.64 8.66 -10.13
N LYS A 53 -7.39 8.19 -10.20
CA LYS A 53 -7.09 6.76 -10.08
C LYS A 53 -7.06 6.29 -8.64
N ASN A 54 -6.42 7.03 -7.73
CA ASN A 54 -6.21 6.57 -6.37
C ASN A 54 -7.39 6.92 -5.46
N ILE A 55 -7.96 8.12 -5.57
CA ILE A 55 -9.04 8.56 -4.69
C ILE A 55 -10.41 8.19 -5.27
N ILE A 56 -10.73 8.70 -6.46
CA ILE A 56 -12.06 8.50 -7.06
C ILE A 56 -12.28 7.02 -7.39
N GLY A 57 -11.30 6.35 -8.00
CA GLY A 57 -11.36 4.92 -8.28
C GLY A 57 -11.63 4.06 -7.03
N THR A 58 -10.93 4.34 -5.93
CA THR A 58 -11.16 3.66 -4.65
C THR A 58 -12.54 3.99 -4.07
N SER A 59 -12.98 5.25 -4.19
CA SER A 59 -14.29 5.69 -3.70
C SER A 59 -15.44 5.00 -4.44
N ASN A 60 -15.30 4.78 -5.75
CA ASN A 60 -16.26 4.02 -6.55
C ASN A 60 -16.40 2.58 -6.07
N LEU A 61 -15.27 1.91 -5.78
CA LEU A 61 -15.25 0.56 -5.20
C LEU A 61 -15.96 0.54 -3.86
N VAL A 62 -15.59 1.41 -2.92
CA VAL A 62 -16.19 1.48 -1.58
C VAL A 62 -17.70 1.73 -1.67
N SER A 63 -18.14 2.70 -2.47
CA SER A 63 -19.56 3.02 -2.66
C SER A 63 -20.35 1.81 -3.19
N SER A 64 -19.77 1.06 -4.11
CA SER A 64 -20.40 -0.12 -4.70
C SER A 64 -20.42 -1.32 -3.74
N VAL A 65 -19.37 -1.48 -2.93
CA VAL A 65 -19.33 -2.47 -1.83
C VAL A 65 -20.45 -2.20 -0.84
N LEU A 66 -20.54 -0.98 -0.29
CA LEU A 66 -21.60 -0.59 0.66
C LEU A 66 -23.00 -0.84 0.09
N SER A 67 -23.22 -0.46 -1.18
CA SER A 67 -24.50 -0.66 -1.87
C SER A 67 -24.84 -2.15 -2.05
N ARG A 68 -23.84 -3.00 -2.26
CA ARG A 68 -24.01 -4.45 -2.39
C ARG A 68 -24.23 -5.12 -1.03
N GLU A 69 -23.46 -4.78 -0.01
CA GLU A 69 -23.64 -5.28 1.35
C GLU A 69 -25.04 -4.93 1.88
N CYS A 70 -25.50 -3.69 1.67
CA CYS A 70 -26.84 -3.25 2.05
C CYS A 70 -27.96 -4.06 1.38
N ARG A 71 -27.80 -4.45 0.11
CA ARG A 71 -28.82 -5.21 -0.64
C ARG A 71 -28.80 -6.71 -0.34
N SER A 72 -27.62 -7.28 -0.17
CA SER A 72 -27.44 -8.73 -0.05
C SER A 72 -27.37 -9.23 1.40
N GLY A 73 -27.07 -8.34 2.36
CA GLY A 73 -26.75 -8.71 3.73
C GLY A 73 -25.42 -9.47 3.89
N LYS A 74 -24.64 -9.65 2.82
CA LYS A 74 -23.35 -10.34 2.84
C LYS A 74 -22.21 -9.34 2.89
N SER A 75 -21.38 -9.42 3.92
CA SER A 75 -20.18 -8.58 4.04
C SER A 75 -19.09 -8.98 3.04
N ILE A 76 -18.33 -8.00 2.55
CA ILE A 76 -17.12 -8.17 1.74
C ILE A 76 -15.91 -7.83 2.59
N ARG A 77 -14.92 -8.72 2.62
CA ARG A 77 -13.61 -8.45 3.20
C ARG A 77 -12.79 -7.59 2.24
N PHE A 78 -12.44 -6.37 2.65
CA PHE A 78 -11.72 -5.41 1.80
C PHE A 78 -10.30 -5.14 2.28
N LEU A 79 -9.28 -5.53 1.51
CA LEU A 79 -7.88 -5.20 1.79
C LEU A 79 -7.41 -4.09 0.86
N GLN A 80 -6.99 -2.95 1.41
CA GLN A 80 -6.38 -1.86 0.67
C GLN A 80 -4.86 -1.90 0.82
N ILE A 81 -4.13 -1.98 -0.29
CA ILE A 81 -2.68 -1.75 -0.26
C ILE A 81 -2.43 -0.24 -0.25
N SER A 82 -1.98 0.29 0.87
CA SER A 82 -1.56 1.69 1.06
C SER A 82 -0.04 1.82 1.02
N SER A 83 0.52 2.93 1.51
CA SER A 83 1.94 3.22 1.49
C SER A 83 2.42 3.81 2.80
N ASP A 84 3.66 3.54 3.15
CA ASP A 84 4.45 4.31 4.13
C ASP A 84 4.50 5.82 3.82
N GLY A 85 4.41 6.22 2.54
CA GLY A 85 4.40 7.61 2.09
C GLY A 85 3.21 8.46 2.55
N VAL A 86 2.27 7.90 3.33
CA VAL A 86 1.25 8.68 4.05
C VAL A 86 1.82 9.37 5.29
N TYR A 87 2.97 8.90 5.79
CA TYR A 87 3.70 9.50 6.90
C TYR A 87 4.65 10.62 6.43
N GLU A 88 5.15 11.41 7.37
CA GLU A 88 6.01 12.56 7.08
C GLU A 88 7.40 12.17 6.56
N GLY A 89 7.99 11.09 7.08
CA GLY A 89 9.30 10.61 6.65
C GLY A 89 10.51 11.28 7.31
N THR A 90 10.35 11.94 8.45
CA THR A 90 11.41 12.63 9.21
C THR A 90 12.07 11.77 10.29
N GLU A 91 11.28 11.13 11.15
CA GLU A 91 11.77 10.49 12.39
C GLU A 91 11.76 8.95 12.39
N GLY A 92 10.94 8.33 11.52
CA GLY A 92 10.73 6.88 11.51
C GLY A 92 9.90 6.37 12.69
N GLY A 93 9.79 5.05 12.81
CA GLY A 93 8.99 4.41 13.86
C GLY A 93 7.51 4.78 13.83
N TYR A 94 6.95 5.09 12.66
CA TYR A 94 5.55 5.51 12.55
C TYR A 94 4.60 4.37 12.96
N THR A 95 3.68 4.66 13.86
CA THR A 95 2.62 3.74 14.30
C THR A 95 1.33 3.97 13.51
N GLU A 96 0.43 3.00 13.48
CA GLU A 96 -0.83 3.09 12.72
C GLU A 96 -1.75 4.23 13.19
N ASP A 97 -1.68 4.55 14.47
CA ASP A 97 -2.43 5.63 15.14
C ASP A 97 -1.66 6.98 15.12
N GLY A 98 -0.43 6.98 14.59
CA GLY A 98 0.38 8.17 14.41
C GLY A 98 -0.14 9.12 13.32
N PRO A 99 0.36 10.36 13.28
CA PRO A 99 -0.10 11.35 12.32
C PRO A 99 0.30 10.97 10.88
N THR A 100 -0.65 11.05 9.96
CA THR A 100 -0.40 10.91 8.52
C THR A 100 -0.28 12.28 7.87
N ILE A 101 0.96 12.74 7.69
CA ILE A 101 1.30 14.05 7.12
C ILE A 101 2.12 13.84 5.83
N PRO A 102 1.49 13.47 4.70
CA PRO A 102 2.21 13.20 3.47
C PRO A 102 2.95 14.44 2.95
N LYS A 103 4.16 14.23 2.39
CA LYS A 103 4.95 15.28 1.72
C LYS A 103 4.91 15.23 0.19
N THR A 104 4.14 14.29 -0.36
CA THR A 104 4.06 14.05 -1.81
C THR A 104 2.61 13.94 -2.25
N ASN A 105 2.33 14.29 -3.50
CA ASN A 105 1.02 14.10 -4.13
C ASN A 105 0.62 12.62 -4.16
N TYR A 106 1.61 11.72 -4.34
CA TYR A 106 1.38 10.29 -4.20
C TYR A 106 0.87 9.93 -2.79
N GLY A 107 1.57 10.37 -1.74
CA GLY A 107 1.19 10.11 -0.36
C GLY A 107 -0.19 10.67 -0.02
N TRP A 108 -0.50 11.90 -0.43
CA TRP A 108 -1.83 12.50 -0.28
C TRP A 108 -2.92 11.69 -1.00
N SER A 109 -2.64 11.22 -2.22
CA SER A 109 -3.60 10.41 -2.98
C SER A 109 -3.86 9.04 -2.34
N LYS A 110 -2.85 8.44 -1.71
CA LYS A 110 -3.00 7.18 -0.94
C LYS A 110 -3.78 7.41 0.35
N LEU A 111 -3.51 8.50 1.07
CA LEU A 111 -4.27 8.87 2.27
C LEU A 111 -5.74 9.15 1.93
N GLY A 112 -6.02 9.83 0.82
CA GLY A 112 -7.39 10.05 0.35
C GLY A 112 -8.15 8.76 0.06
N ALA A 113 -7.47 7.74 -0.47
CA ALA A 113 -8.03 6.40 -0.64
C ALA A 113 -8.33 5.72 0.71
N GLU A 114 -7.44 5.85 1.69
CA GLU A 114 -7.67 5.34 3.06
C GLU A 114 -8.92 5.94 3.70
N CYS A 115 -9.18 7.23 3.50
CA CYS A 115 -10.37 7.89 4.01
C CYS A 115 -11.67 7.24 3.51
N ALA A 116 -11.74 6.87 2.24
CA ALA A 116 -12.91 6.17 1.69
C ALA A 116 -13.05 4.76 2.29
N VAL A 117 -11.96 3.99 2.33
CA VAL A 117 -11.97 2.59 2.80
C VAL A 117 -12.40 2.46 4.25
N ARG A 118 -12.07 3.46 5.10
CA ARG A 118 -12.49 3.50 6.51
C ARG A 118 -14.01 3.56 6.74
N LEU A 119 -14.80 3.79 5.69
CA LEU A 119 -16.27 3.75 5.76
C LEU A 119 -16.85 2.34 5.71
N LEU A 120 -16.04 1.34 5.36
CA LEU A 120 -16.45 -0.07 5.37
C LEU A 120 -16.41 -0.64 6.80
N ASP A 121 -17.22 -1.65 7.09
CA ASP A 121 -17.17 -2.34 8.38
C ASP A 121 -16.07 -3.42 8.41
N ASN A 122 -15.80 -4.08 7.28
CA ASN A 122 -14.87 -5.21 7.19
C ASN A 122 -13.69 -4.89 6.26
N TYR A 123 -12.78 -4.04 6.73
CA TYR A 123 -11.59 -3.64 5.96
C TYR A 123 -10.28 -3.86 6.71
N CYS A 124 -9.19 -3.98 5.94
CA CYS A 124 -7.83 -3.84 6.42
C CYS A 124 -7.04 -2.93 5.46
N ILE A 125 -6.50 -1.82 5.97
CA ILE A 125 -5.58 -0.95 5.23
C ILE A 125 -4.17 -1.38 5.57
N ILE A 126 -3.44 -1.86 4.58
CA ILE A 126 -2.06 -2.33 4.70
C ILE A 126 -1.13 -1.20 4.26
N ARG A 127 -0.55 -0.46 5.20
CA ARG A 127 0.51 0.51 4.91
C ARG A 127 1.82 -0.24 4.76
N THR A 128 2.48 -0.10 3.61
CA THR A 128 3.68 -0.88 3.30
C THR A 128 4.64 -0.12 2.39
N ARG A 129 5.87 -0.63 2.31
CA ARG A 129 6.84 -0.30 1.26
C ARG A 129 7.45 -1.60 0.79
N PHE A 130 7.56 -1.79 -0.52
CA PHE A 130 8.15 -3.00 -1.07
C PHE A 130 9.01 -2.72 -2.29
N PHE A 131 9.83 -3.70 -2.66
CA PHE A 131 10.68 -3.66 -3.83
C PHE A 131 10.79 -5.05 -4.48
N ASP A 132 11.13 -5.08 -5.76
CA ASP A 132 11.47 -6.31 -6.45
C ASP A 132 12.96 -6.59 -6.26
N LYS A 133 13.28 -7.54 -5.36
CA LYS A 133 14.66 -7.94 -5.09
C LYS A 133 15.39 -8.54 -6.30
N LYS A 134 14.65 -8.98 -7.32
CA LYS A 134 15.22 -9.50 -8.58
C LYS A 134 15.49 -8.40 -9.60
N ASN A 135 14.95 -7.21 -9.40
CA ASN A 135 15.04 -6.10 -10.34
C ASN A 135 15.22 -4.76 -9.62
N ILE A 136 16.46 -4.48 -9.23
CA ILE A 136 16.86 -3.20 -8.64
C ILE A 136 17.45 -2.32 -9.77
N PRO A 137 16.68 -1.34 -10.30
CA PRO A 137 16.99 -0.68 -11.57
C PRO A 137 18.02 0.44 -11.47
N PHE A 138 18.52 0.74 -10.27
CA PHE A 138 19.46 1.82 -9.99
C PHE A 138 20.81 1.29 -9.50
N GLU A 139 21.87 2.07 -9.73
CA GLU A 139 23.24 1.71 -9.37
C GLU A 139 23.68 2.26 -8.01
N THR A 140 22.95 3.24 -7.47
CA THR A 140 23.24 3.88 -6.19
C THR A 140 22.07 3.75 -5.23
N SER A 141 22.36 3.71 -3.93
CA SER A 141 21.33 3.72 -2.87
C SER A 141 21.83 4.46 -1.64
N ALA A 142 20.94 5.18 -0.97
CA ALA A 142 21.30 6.01 0.17
C ALA A 142 21.51 5.20 1.44
N SER A 143 22.59 5.48 2.18
CA SER A 143 22.85 4.88 3.51
C SER A 143 22.24 5.65 4.66
N ASP A 144 21.81 6.89 4.44
CA ASP A 144 21.17 7.80 5.39
C ASP A 144 19.66 7.99 5.15
N ILE A 145 19.05 7.12 4.33
CA ILE A 145 17.60 6.93 4.21
C ILE A 145 17.22 5.64 4.91
N TYR A 146 16.27 5.71 5.84
CA TYR A 146 15.79 4.55 6.59
C TYR A 146 14.36 4.14 6.22
N THR A 147 14.11 2.84 6.25
CA THR A 147 12.85 2.23 5.82
C THR A 147 12.54 0.98 6.64
N SER A 148 11.33 0.43 6.47
CA SER A 148 10.93 -0.91 6.89
C SER A 148 10.48 -1.77 5.69
N LYS A 149 11.01 -1.49 4.49
CA LYS A 149 10.57 -2.17 3.26
C LYS A 149 10.83 -3.68 3.30
N ILE A 150 9.97 -4.42 2.62
CA ILE A 150 10.08 -5.88 2.42
C ILE A 150 10.13 -6.23 0.93
N SER A 151 10.53 -7.45 0.60
CA SER A 151 10.45 -7.90 -0.79
C SER A 151 9.00 -8.15 -1.22
N LEU A 152 8.74 -8.04 -2.52
CA LEU A 152 7.39 -8.27 -3.07
C LEU A 152 6.83 -9.65 -2.72
N ASP A 153 7.66 -10.69 -2.72
CA ASP A 153 7.22 -12.04 -2.36
C ASP A 153 6.85 -12.18 -0.88
N GLU A 154 7.57 -11.52 0.03
CA GLU A 154 7.18 -11.43 1.44
C GLU A 154 5.84 -10.70 1.60
N LEU A 155 5.66 -9.56 0.89
CA LEU A 155 4.40 -8.82 0.95
C LEU A 155 3.21 -9.67 0.48
N VAL A 156 3.35 -10.42 -0.62
CA VAL A 156 2.29 -11.29 -1.12
C VAL A 156 1.88 -12.34 -0.09
N LEU A 157 2.86 -12.97 0.57
CA LEU A 157 2.61 -13.93 1.65
C LEU A 157 1.83 -13.27 2.81
N HIS A 158 2.25 -12.08 3.23
CA HIS A 158 1.62 -11.37 4.33
C HIS A 158 0.21 -10.87 4.01
N VAL A 159 -0.02 -10.38 2.78
CA VAL A 159 -1.37 -10.02 2.32
C VAL A 159 -2.29 -11.23 2.38
N TYR A 160 -1.82 -12.41 1.96
CA TYR A 160 -2.60 -13.64 2.07
C TYR A 160 -2.91 -14.02 3.52
N GLN A 161 -1.93 -13.93 4.44
CA GLN A 161 -2.16 -14.18 5.87
C GLN A 161 -3.19 -13.19 6.46
N ILE A 162 -3.09 -11.91 6.13
CA ILE A 162 -4.01 -10.86 6.61
C ILE A 162 -5.42 -11.04 6.05
N LEU A 163 -5.54 -11.51 4.80
CA LEU A 163 -6.82 -11.81 4.16
C LEU A 163 -7.61 -12.86 4.96
N LEU A 164 -6.90 -13.88 5.47
CA LEU A 164 -7.47 -14.97 6.27
C LEU A 164 -7.73 -14.59 7.74
N SER A 165 -7.23 -13.43 8.19
CA SER A 165 -7.49 -12.92 9.54
C SER A 165 -8.81 -12.14 9.61
N ASP A 166 -9.33 -11.98 10.83
CA ASP A 166 -10.47 -11.14 11.18
C ASP A 166 -10.05 -9.69 11.56
N TYR A 167 -8.77 -9.33 11.39
CA TYR A 167 -8.26 -8.02 11.77
C TYR A 167 -8.95 -6.90 10.99
N ILE A 168 -9.53 -5.92 11.69
CA ILE A 168 -10.15 -4.74 11.08
C ILE A 168 -9.39 -3.49 11.50
N GLY A 169 -9.08 -2.63 10.53
CA GLY A 169 -8.40 -1.35 10.78
C GLY A 169 -7.18 -1.13 9.89
N VAL A 170 -6.19 -0.42 10.42
CA VAL A 170 -4.92 -0.13 9.72
C VAL A 170 -3.83 -1.01 10.27
N LEU A 171 -2.93 -1.48 9.41
CA LEU A 171 -1.77 -2.28 9.78
C LEU A 171 -0.53 -1.81 9.02
N ASN A 172 0.55 -1.54 9.73
CA ASN A 172 1.86 -1.32 9.14
C ASN A 172 2.54 -2.66 8.88
N VAL A 173 2.77 -2.99 7.61
CA VAL A 173 3.36 -4.25 7.18
C VAL A 173 4.72 -3.99 6.54
N GLY A 174 5.76 -4.50 7.20
CA GLY A 174 7.15 -4.29 6.81
C GLY A 174 8.10 -5.10 7.70
N GLY A 175 9.40 -4.94 7.44
CA GLY A 175 10.48 -5.54 8.22
C GLY A 175 10.98 -4.61 9.31
N ASN A 176 12.12 -4.96 9.90
CA ASN A 176 12.82 -4.09 10.84
C ASN A 176 13.36 -2.83 10.13
N LYS A 177 13.55 -1.75 10.90
CA LYS A 177 14.23 -0.55 10.41
C LYS A 177 15.61 -0.90 9.84
N ILE A 178 15.86 -0.48 8.61
CA ILE A 178 17.11 -0.70 7.87
C ILE A 178 17.38 0.50 6.96
N SER A 179 18.65 0.76 6.63
CA SER A 179 18.98 1.74 5.60
C SER A 179 18.58 1.22 4.21
N ASP A 180 18.25 2.12 3.29
CA ASP A 180 17.97 1.77 1.90
C ASP A 180 19.15 1.03 1.27
N PHE A 181 20.38 1.49 1.52
CA PHE A 181 21.61 0.85 1.04
C PHE A 181 21.77 -0.58 1.56
N ASP A 182 21.69 -0.80 2.87
CA ASP A 182 21.87 -2.14 3.45
C ASP A 182 20.78 -3.10 2.97
N CYS A 183 19.54 -2.62 2.84
CA CYS A 183 18.44 -3.39 2.30
C CYS A 183 18.74 -3.88 0.87
N HIS A 184 19.16 -2.98 -0.03
CA HIS A 184 19.44 -3.34 -1.43
C HIS A 184 20.73 -4.14 -1.60
N LYS A 185 21.76 -3.88 -0.80
CA LYS A 185 23.06 -4.56 -0.86
C LYS A 185 22.95 -6.06 -0.62
N ASN A 186 21.96 -6.49 0.16
CA ASN A 186 21.63 -7.91 0.37
C ASN A 186 21.23 -8.64 -0.93
N TYR A 187 20.81 -7.91 -1.96
CA TYR A 187 20.31 -8.48 -3.23
C TYR A 187 21.08 -8.01 -4.47
N LYS A 188 21.76 -6.86 -4.42
CA LYS A 188 22.62 -6.33 -5.49
C LYS A 188 23.98 -5.95 -4.92
N LEU A 189 24.95 -6.88 -4.97
CA LEU A 189 26.31 -6.67 -4.44
C LEU A 189 27.07 -5.53 -5.15
N SER A 190 26.70 -5.19 -6.38
CA SER A 190 27.32 -4.12 -7.16
C SER A 190 26.81 -2.72 -6.80
N ILE A 191 25.79 -2.61 -5.94
CA ILE A 191 25.17 -1.32 -5.63
C ILE A 191 26.16 -0.41 -4.89
N LYS A 192 26.21 0.85 -5.29
CA LYS A 192 27.08 1.87 -4.70
C LYS A 192 26.34 2.67 -3.65
N GLU A 193 27.06 3.03 -2.61
CA GLU A 193 26.54 3.92 -1.57
C GLU A 193 26.47 5.36 -2.09
N CYS A 194 25.43 6.09 -1.69
CA CYS A 194 25.31 7.53 -1.86
C CYS A 194 24.64 8.13 -0.61
N LEU A 195 24.50 9.46 -0.58
CA LEU A 195 23.72 10.14 0.46
C LEU A 195 22.37 10.58 -0.08
N ARG A 196 21.40 10.78 0.82
CA ARG A 196 20.07 11.32 0.53
C ARG A 196 20.16 12.62 -0.26
N LEU A 197 21.14 13.48 0.07
CA LEU A 197 21.35 14.75 -0.62
C LEU A 197 21.73 14.58 -2.09
N ASP A 198 22.30 13.45 -2.49
CA ASP A 198 22.60 13.16 -3.90
C ASP A 198 21.32 12.85 -4.65
N ILE A 199 20.40 12.09 -4.03
CA ILE A 199 19.09 11.74 -4.60
C ILE A 199 18.18 12.97 -4.69
N VAL A 200 18.11 13.80 -3.64
CA VAL A 200 17.25 14.99 -3.58
C VAL A 200 17.52 15.97 -4.73
N LYS A 201 18.76 16.02 -5.24
CA LYS A 201 19.12 16.89 -6.38
C LYS A 201 18.57 16.39 -7.72
N GLU A 202 18.18 15.14 -7.81
CA GLU A 202 17.76 14.47 -9.05
C GLU A 202 16.25 14.35 -9.21
N VAL A 203 15.48 14.59 -8.14
CA VAL A 203 14.03 14.38 -8.12
C VAL A 203 13.26 15.65 -7.75
N PRO A 204 12.05 15.86 -8.31
CA PRO A 204 11.27 17.08 -8.07
C PRO A 204 10.41 17.03 -6.79
N PHE A 205 10.63 16.05 -5.92
CA PHE A 205 9.80 15.82 -4.73
C PHE A 205 10.65 15.57 -3.48
N GLU A 206 10.02 15.71 -2.32
CA GLU A 206 10.69 15.47 -1.05
C GLU A 206 11.03 13.99 -0.87
N VAL A 207 12.30 13.71 -0.63
CA VAL A 207 12.79 12.36 -0.31
C VAL A 207 12.81 12.22 1.22
N PRO A 208 12.15 11.21 1.81
CA PRO A 208 12.15 11.04 3.26
C PRO A 208 13.56 10.73 3.78
N LYS A 209 13.83 11.12 5.02
CA LYS A 209 15.04 10.73 5.76
C LYS A 209 14.83 9.39 6.46
N ASP A 210 13.68 9.23 7.11
CA ASP A 210 13.31 8.00 7.79
C ASP A 210 11.81 7.78 7.68
N ILE A 211 11.43 6.80 6.86
CA ILE A 211 10.05 6.38 6.64
C ILE A 211 9.80 4.97 7.22
N SER A 212 10.67 4.50 8.13
CA SER A 212 10.45 3.23 8.81
C SER A 212 9.16 3.27 9.64
N MET A 213 8.42 2.17 9.61
CA MET A 213 7.18 2.00 10.38
C MET A 213 7.45 1.09 11.57
N ASP A 214 6.72 1.30 12.66
CA ASP A 214 6.56 0.28 13.70
C ASP A 214 5.64 -0.82 13.16
N THR A 215 6.12 -2.07 13.21
CA THR A 215 5.43 -3.26 12.68
C THR A 215 5.04 -4.25 13.80
N SER A 216 5.13 -3.83 15.06
CA SER A 216 4.85 -4.69 16.22
C SER A 216 3.44 -5.27 16.21
N LYS A 217 2.44 -4.48 15.78
CA LYS A 217 1.05 -4.92 15.66
C LYS A 217 0.87 -6.01 14.59
N PHE A 218 1.58 -5.88 13.48
CA PHE A 218 1.61 -6.88 12.42
C PHE A 218 2.27 -8.18 12.88
N ILE A 219 3.41 -8.10 13.58
CA ILE A 219 4.09 -9.28 14.14
C ILE A 219 3.17 -10.02 15.10
N GLN A 220 2.50 -9.30 16.02
CA GLN A 220 1.55 -9.90 16.96
C GLN A 220 0.38 -10.60 16.25
N LEU A 221 -0.12 -10.04 15.15
CA LEU A 221 -1.16 -10.67 14.34
C LEU A 221 -0.66 -11.99 13.74
N LEU A 222 0.55 -12.00 13.17
CA LEU A 222 1.15 -13.22 12.60
C LEU A 222 1.38 -14.31 13.65
N ASP A 223 1.89 -13.94 14.82
CA ASP A 223 2.09 -14.88 15.93
C ASP A 223 0.76 -15.53 16.35
N THR A 224 -0.31 -14.73 16.40
CA THR A 224 -1.65 -15.21 16.73
C THR A 224 -2.20 -16.16 15.66
N LEU A 225 -1.92 -15.90 14.37
CA LEU A 225 -2.32 -16.79 13.27
C LEU A 225 -1.55 -18.10 13.30
N ASN A 226 -0.23 -18.05 13.52
CA ASN A 226 0.62 -19.23 13.56
C ASN A 226 0.32 -20.13 14.76
N ALA A 227 -0.10 -19.57 15.90
CA ALA A 227 -0.49 -20.35 17.08
C ALA A 227 -1.81 -21.13 16.90
N LYS A 228 -2.62 -20.81 15.88
CA LYS A 228 -3.89 -21.50 15.58
C LYS A 228 -3.73 -22.71 14.64
N HIS A 229 -2.53 -22.91 14.09
CA HIS A 229 -2.19 -24.00 13.16
C HIS A 229 -1.24 -25.00 13.81
#